data_AF-A0A1M7HGC2-F1
#
_entry.id   AF-A0A1M7HGC2-F1
#
_cell.length_a   1.000
_cell.length_b   1.000
_cell.length_c   1.000
_cell.angle_alpha   90.00
_cell.angle_beta   90.00
_cell.angle_gamma   90.00
#
_symmetry.space_group_name_H-M   'P 1'
#
loop_
_entity.id
_entity.type
_entity.pdbx_description
1 polymer ?
#
loop_
_entity_poly.entity_id
_entity_poly.type
_entity_poly.pdbx_seq_one_letter_code
_entity_poly.pdbx_strand_id
1 'polypeptide(L)' 'MKNLEKIKREKLKTIKGGRPPLGCNSWNPSTMCCRSWAPDYCGNTTCPDSPAPAC' A
#
# COMPACT_ATOMS: atom_id res chain seq x y z
N MET A 1 12.37 6.35 21.53
CA MET A 1 12.37 5.75 20.17
C MET A 1 12.83 4.30 20.31
N LYS A 2 11.98 3.30 20.03
CA LYS A 2 12.36 1.88 20.15
C LYS A 2 13.25 1.51 18.97
N ASN A 3 14.36 0.83 19.28
CA ASN A 3 15.44 0.43 18.38
C ASN A 3 14.95 0.03 16.98
N LEU A 4 15.27 0.84 15.96
CA LEU A 4 15.02 0.49 14.57
C LEU A 4 16.13 -0.46 14.13
N GLU A 5 15.90 -1.77 14.27
CA GLU A 5 16.83 -2.80 13.82
C GLU A 5 16.93 -2.81 12.29
N LYS A 6 18.16 -2.90 11.76
CA LYS A 6 18.40 -3.00 10.32
C LYS A 6 17.91 -4.35 9.81
N ILE A 7 16.80 -4.35 9.07
CA ILE A 7 16.19 -5.57 8.53
C ILE A 7 17.10 -6.19 7.46
N LYS A 8 17.39 -7.49 7.59
CA LYS A 8 18.13 -8.27 6.59
C LYS A 8 17.35 -8.35 5.28
N ARG A 9 18.06 -8.31 4.14
CA ARG A 9 17.48 -8.27 2.78
C ARG A 9 16.52 -9.44 2.47
N GLU A 10 16.74 -10.59 3.10
CA GLU A 10 15.86 -11.76 2.99
C GLU A 10 14.52 -11.55 3.70
N LYS A 11 14.53 -10.96 4.90
CA LYS A 11 13.30 -10.57 5.60
C LYS A 11 12.55 -9.48 4.86
N LEU A 12 13.26 -8.57 4.17
CA LEU A 12 12.64 -7.58 3.26
C LEU A 12 11.86 -8.22 2.11
N LYS A 13 12.29 -9.38 1.60
CA LYS A 13 11.52 -10.13 0.59
C LYS A 13 10.29 -10.83 1.18
N THR A 14 10.37 -11.26 2.44
CA THR A 14 9.25 -11.89 3.17
C THR A 14 8.24 -10.88 3.68
N ILE A 15 8.61 -9.61 3.85
CA ILE A 15 7.65 -8.50 3.94
C ILE A 15 7.01 -8.42 2.56
N LYS A 16 5.98 -9.27 2.36
CA LYS A 16 5.18 -9.44 1.15
C LYS A 16 4.40 -8.17 0.90
N GLY A 17 5.11 -7.11 0.57
CA GLY A 17 4.49 -5.81 0.42
C GLY A 17 3.61 -5.74 -0.80
N GLY A 18 3.57 -6.77 -1.66
CA GLY A 18 2.84 -6.74 -2.93
C GLY A 18 3.37 -5.65 -3.86
N ARG A 19 3.19 -5.83 -5.17
CA ARG A 19 3.43 -4.72 -6.09
C ARG A 19 2.20 -3.81 -6.03
N PRO A 20 2.34 -2.50 -5.77
CA PRO A 20 1.22 -1.58 -5.88
C PRO A 20 0.64 -1.65 -7.29
N PRO A 21 -0.69 -1.68 -7.44
CA PRO A 21 -1.33 -1.55 -8.74
C PRO A 21 -1.05 -0.17 -9.34
N LEU A 22 -1.10 -0.08 -10.66
CA LEU A 22 -0.91 1.17 -11.40
C LEU A 22 -1.92 2.22 -10.95
N GLY A 23 -1.45 3.44 -10.70
CA GLY A 23 -2.29 4.52 -10.20
C GLY A 23 -2.56 4.50 -8.69
N CYS A 24 -1.99 3.55 -7.95
CA CYS A 24 -2.10 3.56 -6.49
C CYS A 24 -1.08 4.50 -5.84
N ASN A 25 -1.55 5.61 -5.28
CA ASN A 25 -0.72 6.60 -4.60
C ASN A 25 -0.44 6.22 -3.14
N SER A 26 -1.35 5.45 -2.51
CA SER A 26 -1.25 5.08 -1.10
C SER A 26 -1.44 3.57 -0.93
N TRP A 27 -0.44 2.80 -1.37
CA TRP A 27 -0.46 1.35 -1.26
C TRP A 27 -0.14 0.91 0.16
N ASN A 28 -1.03 0.07 0.72
CA ASN A 28 -0.79 -0.58 2.00
C ASN A 28 -0.27 -2.01 1.78
N PRO A 29 1.04 -2.25 1.97
CA PRO A 29 1.63 -3.57 1.81
C PRO A 29 1.13 -4.61 2.82
N SER A 30 0.68 -4.18 4.00
CA SER A 30 0.22 -5.08 5.06
C SER A 30 -1.15 -5.67 4.77
N THR A 31 -2.04 -4.89 4.15
CA THR A 31 -3.40 -5.30 3.79
C THR A 31 -3.57 -5.55 2.29
N MET A 32 -2.48 -5.44 1.52
CA MET A 32 -2.44 -5.58 0.06
C MET A 32 -3.56 -4.81 -0.65
N CYS A 33 -3.79 -3.57 -0.24
CA CYS A 33 -4.87 -2.75 -0.79
C CYS A 33 -4.41 -1.31 -0.99
N CYS A 34 -5.06 -0.63 -1.95
CA CYS A 34 -4.80 0.77 -2.21
C CYS A 34 -5.76 1.65 -1.43
N ARG A 35 -5.21 2.68 -0.76
CA ARG A 35 -5.98 3.64 0.02
C ARG A 35 -6.38 4.89 -0.75
N SER A 36 -5.63 5.25 -1.79
CA SER A 36 -5.84 6.43 -2.61
C SER A 36 -5.34 6.17 -4.01
N TRP A 37 -6.18 6.46 -4.99
CA TRP A 37 -5.92 6.30 -6.41
C TRP A 37 -5.65 7.65 -7.07
N ALA A 38 -4.85 7.65 -8.13
CA ALA A 38 -4.73 8.75 -9.06
C ALA A 38 -6.09 9.00 -9.75
N PRO A 39 -6.36 10.24 -10.20
CA PRO A 39 -7.65 10.59 -10.81
C PRO A 39 -8.01 9.72 -12.02
N ASP A 40 -7.02 9.38 -12.86
CA ASP A 40 -7.20 8.48 -14.01
C ASP A 40 -7.53 7.03 -13.63
N TYR A 41 -7.37 6.66 -12.35
CA TYR A 41 -7.59 5.33 -11.80
C TYR A 41 -8.69 5.32 -10.72
N CYS A 42 -9.51 6.37 -10.68
CA CYS A 42 -10.70 6.46 -9.85
C CYS A 42 -11.68 5.32 -10.16
N GLY A 43 -12.26 4.71 -9.12
CA GLY A 43 -13.21 3.60 -9.24
C GLY A 43 -12.60 2.21 -9.05
N ASN A 44 -11.28 2.09 -8.91
CA ASN A 44 -10.65 0.82 -8.50
C ASN A 44 -10.94 0.49 -7.03
N THR A 45 -10.95 -0.82 -6.73
CA THR A 45 -11.22 -1.33 -5.38
C THR A 45 -10.28 -0.70 -4.35
N THR A 46 -10.88 0.02 -3.41
CA THR A 46 -10.19 0.72 -2.33
C THR A 46 -10.27 -0.12 -1.05
N CYS A 47 -9.31 0.05 -0.13
CA CYS A 47 -9.36 -0.63 1.17
C CYS A 47 -10.70 -0.34 1.89
N PRO A 48 -11.27 -1.32 2.63
CA PRO A 48 -12.54 -1.12 3.35
C PRO A 48 -12.50 -0.01 4.42
N ASP A 49 -11.32 0.24 5.00
CA ASP A 49 -11.08 1.32 5.98
C ASP A 49 -10.64 2.66 5.36
N SER A 50 -10.62 2.77 4.02
CA SER A 50 -10.16 4.00 3.38
C SER A 50 -11.29 5.02 3.23
N PRO A 51 -10.98 6.33 3.30
CA PRO A 51 -11.94 7.35 2.92
C PRO A 51 -12.42 7.10 1.50
N ALA A 52 -13.69 7.45 1.22
CA ALA A 52 -14.25 7.37 -0.12
C ALA A 52 -13.26 8.00 -1.11
N PRO A 53 -13.00 7.36 -2.26
CA PRO A 53 -12.02 7.86 -3.20
C PRO A 53 -12.40 9.29 -3.59
N ALA A 54 -11.55 10.25 -3.22
CA ALA A 54 -11.68 11.64 -3.64
C ALA A 54 -11.21 11.73 -5.09
N CYS A 55 -12.14 11.41 -5.97
CA CYS A 55 -12.20 11.87 -7.34
C CYS A 55 -13.37 12.87 -7.41
#